data_AF-A0A1F9GP90-F1
#
_entry.id   AF-A0A1F9GP90-F1
#
_cell.length_a   1.000
_cell.length_b   1.000
_cell.length_c   1.000
_cell.angle_alpha   90.00
_cell.angle_beta   90.00
_cell.angle_gamma   90.00
#
_symmetry.space_group_name_H-M   'P 1'
#
loop_
_entity.id
_entity.type
_entity.pdbx_description
1 polymer ?
#
loop_
_entity_poly.entity_id
_entity_poly.type
_entity_poly.pdbx_seq_one_letter_code
_entity_poly.pdbx_strand_id
1 'polypeptide(L)'
;MRFLSTFEPITHLTLNTALKRGQRLQSFFRKQRVDLVFLHGSLAKDALKPLSDVDIAVLFTTDDYDYKKISEISSKLSKVLNREDIDLAILNHASPLLWMQILCNSKILYCRSQKALKQFRLRAIQKYLATKHLRDTFHHYMEESILRG
;
A
#
# COMPACT_ATOMS: atom_id res chain seq x y z
N MET A 1 7.57 1.91 -24.80
CA MET A 1 8.15 1.79 -23.45
C MET A 1 8.32 3.18 -22.83
N ARG A 2 7.32 3.68 -22.11
CA ARG A 2 7.32 5.03 -21.50
C ARG A 2 7.33 5.01 -19.96
N PHE A 3 7.77 3.88 -19.38
CA PHE A 3 7.63 3.58 -17.94
C PHE A 3 8.82 3.99 -17.07
N LEU A 4 9.92 4.52 -17.64
CA LEU A 4 11.15 4.79 -16.90
C LEU A 4 11.55 6.27 -16.79
N SER A 5 10.78 7.23 -17.33
CA SER A 5 11.23 8.63 -17.39
C SER A 5 10.59 9.61 -16.41
N THR A 6 9.76 9.17 -15.45
CA THR A 6 9.21 10.06 -14.41
C THR A 6 9.04 9.29 -13.09
N PHE A 7 10.13 8.83 -12.50
CA PHE A 7 10.15 8.50 -11.07
C PHE A 7 10.58 9.76 -10.31
N GLU A 8 9.68 10.73 -10.23
CA GLU A 8 9.76 11.79 -9.23
C GLU A 8 9.84 11.13 -7.84
N PRO A 9 10.70 11.62 -6.93
CA PRO A 9 10.80 11.09 -5.59
C PRO A 9 9.46 11.31 -4.89
N ILE A 10 8.72 10.22 -4.69
CA ILE A 10 7.43 10.22 -3.99
C ILE A 10 7.60 11.00 -2.69
N THR A 11 6.92 12.15 -2.67
CA THR A 11 7.04 13.18 -1.66
C THR A 11 6.71 12.61 -0.30
N HIS A 12 7.62 12.82 0.65
CA HIS A 12 7.45 12.57 2.07
C HIS A 12 6.30 13.43 2.61
N LEU A 13 5.05 13.01 2.47
CA LEU A 13 3.98 13.54 3.29
C LEU A 13 3.98 12.77 4.61
N THR A 14 4.90 13.17 5.48
CA THR A 14 4.99 12.75 6.87
C THR A 14 3.63 12.96 7.53
N LEU A 15 3.15 12.01 8.34
CA LEU A 15 2.06 12.22 9.30
C LEU A 15 2.46 13.32 10.33
N ASN A 16 2.53 14.56 9.85
CA ASN A 16 2.68 15.79 10.62
C ASN A 16 1.32 16.47 10.81
N THR A 17 0.22 15.71 10.77
CA THR A 17 -1.08 16.20 11.20
C THR A 17 -1.19 16.05 12.73
N ALA A 18 -0.85 17.14 13.41
CA ALA A 18 -1.01 17.43 14.83
C ALA A 18 -0.21 16.54 15.81
N LEU A 19 0.80 17.14 16.45
CA LEU A 19 1.84 16.61 17.35
C LEU A 19 1.41 15.78 18.59
N LYS A 20 0.17 15.30 18.69
CA LYS A 20 -0.26 14.29 19.67
C LYS A 20 -0.91 13.04 19.07
N ARG A 21 -1.62 13.18 17.93
CA ARG A 21 -2.30 12.05 17.27
C ARG A 21 -1.32 11.18 16.50
N GLY A 22 -0.33 11.78 15.82
CA GLY A 22 0.71 11.07 15.07
C GLY A 22 1.61 10.16 15.93
N GLN A 23 2.06 10.62 17.10
CA GLN A 23 2.94 9.83 17.98
C GLN A 23 2.23 8.58 18.56
N ARG A 24 0.95 8.71 18.92
CA ARG A 24 0.13 7.57 19.38
C ARG A 24 -0.06 6.52 18.29
N LEU A 25 -0.14 6.95 17.04
CA LEU A 25 -0.29 6.03 15.91
C LEU A 25 1.03 5.32 15.57
N GLN A 26 2.17 6.04 15.60
CA GLN A 26 3.49 5.43 15.40
C GLN A 26 3.81 4.35 16.44
N SER A 27 3.53 4.64 17.72
CA SER A 27 3.73 3.67 18.81
C SER A 27 2.79 2.47 18.72
N PHE A 28 1.55 2.67 18.26
CA PHE A 28 0.60 1.60 17.99
C PHE A 28 1.13 0.65 16.89
N PHE A 29 1.53 1.18 15.73
CA PHE A 29 2.06 0.35 14.65
C PHE A 29 3.34 -0.40 15.05
N ARG A 30 4.21 0.25 15.83
CA ARG A 30 5.41 -0.42 16.36
C ARG A 30 5.05 -1.60 17.27
N LYS A 31 4.04 -1.46 18.13
CA LYS A 31 3.55 -2.56 18.99
C LYS A 31 2.95 -3.71 18.18
N GLN A 32 2.25 -3.39 17.10
CA GLN A 32 1.65 -4.37 16.20
C GLN A 32 2.65 -5.02 15.22
N ARG A 33 3.96 -4.72 15.34
CA ARG A 33 5.02 -5.21 14.43
C ARG A 33 4.70 -4.91 12.97
N VAL A 34 4.28 -3.69 12.69
CA VAL A 34 4.11 -3.17 11.33
C VAL A 34 5.39 -2.48 10.88
N ASP A 35 5.81 -2.73 9.65
CA ASP A 35 7.00 -2.11 9.05
C ASP A 35 6.64 -0.91 8.18
N LEU A 36 5.57 -1.01 7.38
CA LEU A 36 5.13 0.04 6.45
C LEU A 36 3.60 0.14 6.45
N VAL A 37 3.09 1.36 6.35
CA VAL A 37 1.68 1.64 6.06
C VAL A 37 1.62 2.67 4.95
N PHE A 38 0.83 2.37 3.92
CA PHE A 38 0.61 3.23 2.77
C PHE A 38 -0.87 3.59 2.68
N LEU A 39 -1.15 4.84 2.36
CA LEU A 39 -2.45 5.28 1.86
C LEU A 39 -2.44 5.14 0.34
N HIS A 40 -3.25 4.22 -0.17
CA HIS A 40 -3.41 3.95 -1.58
C HIS A 40 -4.86 4.28 -2.01
N GLY A 41 -5.20 4.04 -3.27
CA GLY A 41 -6.54 4.30 -3.79
C GLY A 41 -6.67 5.63 -4.54
N SER A 42 -7.90 5.93 -4.97
CA SER A 42 -8.19 7.09 -5.82
C SER A 42 -7.80 8.44 -5.18
N LEU A 43 -7.72 8.48 -3.84
CA LEU A 43 -7.24 9.61 -3.03
C LEU A 43 -5.75 9.96 -3.20
N ALA A 44 -4.93 9.06 -3.75
CA ALA A 44 -3.53 9.34 -4.05
C ALA A 44 -3.34 10.05 -5.39
N LYS A 45 -4.33 10.02 -6.30
CA LYS A 45 -4.19 10.52 -7.68
C LYS A 45 -4.87 11.86 -7.94
N ASP A 46 -6.10 12.11 -7.48
CA ASP A 46 -6.76 13.40 -7.73
C ASP A 46 -7.87 13.71 -6.73
N ALA A 47 -8.01 15.00 -6.41
CA ALA A 47 -9.05 15.71 -5.65
C ALA A 47 -10.14 14.87 -4.94
N LEU A 48 -10.14 14.95 -3.60
CA LEU A 48 -11.28 14.81 -2.67
C LEU A 48 -12.65 14.56 -3.34
N LYS A 49 -12.91 13.32 -3.78
CA LYS A 49 -14.28 12.85 -3.98
C LYS A 49 -14.79 12.34 -2.63
N PRO A 50 -15.90 12.86 -2.10
CA PRO A 50 -16.45 12.48 -0.78
C PRO A 50 -16.95 11.02 -0.70
N LEU A 51 -16.90 10.25 -1.79
CA LEU A 51 -17.40 8.88 -1.93
C LEU A 51 -16.33 7.82 -2.19
N SER A 52 -15.02 8.18 -2.21
CA SER A 52 -13.98 7.17 -2.39
C SER A 52 -13.69 6.45 -1.09
N ASP A 53 -13.77 5.12 -1.12
CA ASP A 53 -13.20 4.22 -0.12
C ASP A 53 -11.72 4.57 0.13
N VAL A 54 -11.28 4.40 1.37
CA VAL A 54 -9.91 4.69 1.81
C VAL A 54 -9.12 3.40 1.84
N ASP A 55 -8.34 3.14 0.78
CA ASP A 55 -7.50 1.95 0.69
C ASP A 55 -6.20 2.14 1.48
N ILE A 56 -5.98 1.31 2.49
CA ILE A 56 -4.76 1.34 3.31
C ILE A 56 -4.03 0.02 3.16
N ALA A 57 -2.78 0.09 2.71
CA ALA A 57 -1.93 -1.08 2.59
C ALA A 57 -0.96 -1.18 3.77
N VAL A 58 -0.88 -2.37 4.38
CA VAL A 58 -0.07 -2.63 5.58
C VAL A 58 0.91 -3.76 5.29
N LEU A 59 2.18 -3.53 5.63
CA LEU A 59 3.22 -4.55 5.64
C LEU A 59 3.61 -4.86 7.08
N PHE A 60 3.39 -6.09 7.53
CA PHE A 60 3.87 -6.58 8.82
C PHE A 60 5.34 -7.02 8.73
N THR A 61 6.06 -6.90 9.84
CA THR A 61 7.45 -7.37 9.97
C THR A 61 7.56 -8.88 9.74
N THR A 62 6.56 -9.63 10.20
CA THR A 62 6.47 -11.08 10.06
C THR A 62 5.05 -11.47 9.66
N ASP A 63 4.86 -12.69 9.19
CA ASP A 63 3.55 -13.21 8.78
C ASP A 63 2.67 -13.64 9.97
N ASP A 64 3.03 -13.24 11.19
CA ASP A 64 2.36 -13.59 12.45
C ASP A 64 1.17 -12.67 12.74
N TYR A 65 0.44 -12.23 11.72
CA TYR A 65 -0.76 -11.42 11.87
C TYR A 65 -2.01 -12.30 11.83
N ASP A 66 -2.98 -11.96 12.68
CA ASP A 66 -4.27 -12.63 12.74
C ASP A 66 -5.40 -11.63 12.43
N TYR A 67 -6.61 -12.16 12.29
CA TYR A 67 -7.80 -11.35 12.04
C TYR A 67 -8.01 -10.27 13.13
N LYS A 68 -7.66 -10.60 14.38
CA LYS A 68 -7.80 -9.67 15.51
C LYS A 68 -6.89 -8.44 15.33
N LYS A 69 -5.61 -8.63 15.00
CA LYS A 69 -4.67 -7.53 14.74
C LYS A 69 -5.11 -6.68 13.56
N ILE A 70 -5.59 -7.31 12.48
CA ILE A 70 -6.10 -6.60 11.30
C ILE A 70 -7.29 -5.72 11.70
N SER A 71 -8.25 -6.27 12.45
CA SER A 71 -9.42 -5.53 12.95
C SER A 71 -9.04 -4.39 13.90
N GLU A 72 -8.08 -4.61 14.81
CA GLU A 72 -7.55 -3.56 15.70
C GLU A 72 -6.91 -2.41 14.91
N ILE A 73 -6.14 -2.74 13.86
CA ILE A 73 -5.54 -1.74 12.98
C ILE A 73 -6.62 -0.97 12.21
N SER A 74 -7.61 -1.66 11.64
CA SER A 74 -8.74 -1.05 10.94
C SER A 74 -9.48 -0.08 11.87
N SER A 75 -9.94 -0.54 13.05
CA SER A 75 -10.64 0.30 14.02
C SER A 75 -9.81 1.50 14.48
N LYS A 76 -8.49 1.32 14.64
CA LYS A 76 -7.60 2.42 15.02
C LYS A 76 -7.49 3.46 13.91
N LEU A 77 -7.35 3.02 12.66
CA LEU A 77 -7.30 3.88 11.49
C LEU A 77 -8.64 4.61 11.29
N SER A 78 -9.77 3.92 11.44
CA SER A 78 -11.11 4.50 11.32
C SER A 78 -11.32 5.65 12.29
N LYS A 79 -10.92 5.46 13.56
CA LYS A 79 -11.00 6.51 14.59
C LYS A 79 -10.07 7.69 14.32
N VAL A 80 -8.91 7.46 13.73
CA VAL A 80 -7.94 8.54 13.45
C VAL A 80 -8.33 9.33 12.21
N LEU A 81 -8.84 8.64 11.19
CA LEU A 81 -9.26 9.23 9.91
C LEU A 81 -10.72 9.71 9.94
N ASN A 82 -11.47 9.39 11.00
CA ASN A 82 -12.90 9.68 11.17
C ASN A 82 -13.73 9.19 9.97
N ARG A 83 -13.45 7.95 9.56
CA ARG A 83 -13.93 7.27 8.35
C ARG A 83 -14.20 5.81 8.68
N GLU A 84 -15.33 5.27 8.25
CA GLU A 84 -15.72 3.87 8.49
C GLU A 84 -15.44 2.97 7.26
N ASP A 85 -15.27 3.59 6.09
CA ASP A 85 -14.98 3.07 4.76
C ASP A 85 -13.47 2.80 4.54
N ILE A 86 -12.85 2.03 5.45
CA ILE A 86 -11.43 1.65 5.32
C ILE A 86 -11.30 0.22 4.83
N ASP A 87 -10.68 0.05 3.66
CA ASP A 87 -10.22 -1.25 3.18
C ASP A 87 -8.74 -1.46 3.52
N LEU A 88 -8.41 -2.66 4.03
CA LEU A 88 -7.06 -3.02 4.43
C LEU A 88 -6.46 -4.07 3.50
N ALA A 89 -5.48 -3.66 2.71
CA ALA A 89 -4.66 -4.55 1.90
C ALA A 89 -3.42 -5.04 2.67
N ILE A 90 -3.28 -6.35 2.85
CA ILE A 90 -2.12 -6.93 3.53
C ILE A 90 -1.01 -7.24 2.52
N LEU A 91 0.14 -6.60 2.66
CA LEU A 91 1.21 -6.65 1.68
C LEU A 91 2.08 -7.90 1.77
N ASN A 92 2.08 -8.61 2.88
CA ASN A 92 2.95 -9.77 3.11
C ASN A 92 2.82 -10.84 2.01
N HIS A 93 1.59 -11.10 1.54
CA HIS A 93 1.29 -12.07 0.47
C HIS A 93 0.58 -11.46 -0.74
N ALA A 94 0.54 -10.13 -0.84
CA ALA A 94 -0.05 -9.45 -1.99
C ALA A 94 0.71 -9.76 -3.30
N SER A 95 0.01 -9.59 -4.43
CA SER A 95 0.60 -9.84 -5.74
C SER A 95 1.73 -8.84 -6.05
N PRO A 96 2.76 -9.23 -6.84
CA PRO A 96 3.81 -8.31 -7.27
C PRO A 96 3.28 -7.09 -8.03
N LEU A 97 2.13 -7.24 -8.71
CA LEU A 97 1.44 -6.14 -9.36
C LEU A 97 0.92 -5.12 -8.34
N LEU A 98 0.23 -5.58 -7.29
CA LEU A 98 -0.28 -4.72 -6.23
C LEU A 98 0.86 -4.02 -5.47
N TRP A 99 1.96 -4.71 -5.19
CA TRP A 99 3.16 -4.09 -4.64
C TRP A 99 3.66 -2.93 -5.50
N MET A 100 3.76 -3.14 -6.82
CA MET A 100 4.22 -2.11 -7.74
C MET A 100 3.23 -0.94 -7.83
N GLN A 101 1.92 -1.22 -7.84
CA GLN A 101 0.87 -0.20 -7.83
C GLN A 101 0.95 0.70 -6.60
N ILE A 102 1.12 0.10 -5.42
CA ILE A 102 1.28 0.82 -4.16
C ILE A 102 2.58 1.63 -4.19
N LEU A 103 3.69 1.04 -4.62
CA LEU A 103 4.95 1.77 -4.70
C LEU A 103 4.93 2.98 -5.63
N CYS A 104 4.11 2.97 -6.68
CA CYS A 104 4.04 4.08 -7.63
C CYS A 104 2.98 5.12 -7.26
N ASN A 105 1.87 4.70 -6.63
CA ASN A 105 0.66 5.53 -6.49
C ASN A 105 0.15 5.57 -5.04
N SER A 106 1.04 5.63 -4.04
CA SER A 106 0.61 5.73 -2.64
C SER A 106 1.41 6.76 -1.86
N LYS A 107 0.83 7.22 -0.76
CA LYS A 107 1.50 8.07 0.24
C LYS A 107 1.90 7.21 1.44
N ILE A 108 3.11 7.39 1.95
CA ILE A 108 3.58 6.66 3.13
C ILE A 108 2.96 7.29 4.37
N LEU A 109 2.12 6.55 5.08
CA LEU A 109 1.57 6.96 6.38
C LEU A 109 2.51 6.60 7.52
N TYR A 110 3.11 5.41 7.48
CA TYR A 110 4.03 4.95 8.50
C TYR A 110 5.21 4.20 7.88
N CYS A 111 6.39 4.47 8.41
CA CYS A 111 7.61 3.79 8.05
C CYS A 111 8.41 3.53 9.32
N ARG A 112 8.56 2.25 9.69
CA ARG A 112 9.34 1.85 10.86
C ARG A 112 10.81 2.22 10.69
N SER A 113 11.36 2.02 9.48
CA SER A 113 12.74 2.39 9.16
C SER A 113 12.94 2.54 7.65
N GLN A 114 13.86 3.42 7.26
CA GLN A 114 14.22 3.58 5.85
C GLN A 114 14.78 2.28 5.24
N LYS A 115 15.37 1.40 6.06
CA LYS A 115 15.81 0.07 5.62
C LYS A 115 14.64 -0.80 5.19
N ALA A 116 13.55 -0.83 5.96
CA ALA A 116 12.34 -1.59 5.62
C ALA A 116 11.72 -1.09 4.31
N LEU A 117 11.61 0.24 4.12
CA LEU A 117 11.10 0.82 2.88
C LEU A 117 11.97 0.46 1.67
N LYS A 118 13.30 0.56 1.79
CA LYS A 118 14.24 0.17 0.72
C LYS A 118 14.13 -1.31 0.39
N GLN A 119 14.03 -2.18 1.40
CA GLN A 119 13.87 -3.62 1.18
C GLN A 119 12.57 -3.96 0.47
N PHE A 120 11.45 -3.36 0.89
CA PHE A 120 10.17 -3.53 0.22
C PHE A 120 10.23 -3.06 -1.24
N ARG A 121 10.81 -1.88 -1.50
CA ARG A 121 11.02 -1.35 -2.86
C ARG A 121 11.78 -2.31 -3.76
N LEU A 122 12.94 -2.79 -3.28
CA LEU A 122 13.77 -3.72 -4.04
C LEU A 122 13.02 -5.03 -4.34
N ARG A 123 12.37 -5.62 -3.33
CA ARG A 123 11.61 -6.87 -3.48
C ARG A 123 10.47 -6.72 -4.49
N ALA A 124 9.74 -5.62 -4.42
CA ALA A 124 8.64 -5.35 -5.34
C ALA A 124 9.10 -5.21 -6.78
N ILE A 125 10.16 -4.42 -7.03
CA ILE A 125 10.72 -4.25 -8.38
C ILE A 125 11.23 -5.58 -8.91
N GLN A 126 12.00 -6.33 -8.12
CA GLN A 126 12.54 -7.64 -8.52
C GLN A 126 11.43 -8.62 -8.88
N LYS A 127 10.42 -8.80 -8.01
CA LYS A 127 9.30 -9.71 -8.30
C LYS A 127 8.47 -9.24 -9.48
N TYR A 128 8.23 -7.94 -9.61
CA TYR A 128 7.49 -7.38 -10.73
C TYR A 128 8.19 -7.68 -12.06
N LEU A 129 9.50 -7.45 -12.15
CA LEU A 129 10.29 -7.76 -13.35
C LEU A 129 10.33 -9.26 -13.65
N ALA A 130 10.54 -10.10 -12.64
CA ALA A 130 10.58 -11.55 -12.80
C ALA A 130 9.26 -12.14 -13.33
N THR A 131 8.13 -11.56 -12.92
CA THR A 131 6.79 -12.03 -13.32
C THR A 131 6.26 -11.33 -14.58
N LYS A 132 7.09 -10.55 -15.29
CA LYS A 132 6.66 -9.82 -16.49
C LYS A 132 6.10 -10.74 -17.57
N HIS A 133 6.83 -11.81 -17.91
CA HIS A 133 6.38 -12.72 -18.96
C HIS A 133 5.02 -13.35 -18.63
N LEU A 134 4.77 -13.71 -17.36
CA LEU A 134 3.49 -14.30 -16.94
C LEU A 134 2.34 -13.34 -17.14
N ARG A 135 2.56 -12.05 -16.85
CA ARG A 135 1.54 -11.01 -17.06
C ARG A 135 1.28 -10.78 -18.54
N ASP A 136 2.33 -10.77 -19.37
CA ASP A 136 2.20 -10.59 -20.81
C ASP A 136 1.39 -11.74 -21.43
N THR A 137 1.67 -12.99 -21.03
CA THR A 137 0.91 -14.17 -21.46
C THR A 137 -0.54 -14.13 -20.96
N PHE A 138 -0.77 -13.78 -19.70
CA PHE A 138 -2.12 -13.69 -19.14
C PHE A 138 -2.96 -12.62 -19.85
N HIS A 139 -2.37 -11.45 -20.13
CA HIS A 139 -3.03 -10.38 -20.87
C HIS A 139 -3.47 -10.84 -22.27
N HIS A 140 -2.59 -11.52 -22.99
CA HIS A 140 -2.90 -12.03 -24.32
C HIS A 140 -4.14 -12.94 -24.33
N TYR A 141 -4.21 -13.93 -23.42
CA TYR A 141 -5.36 -14.82 -23.34
C TYR A 141 -6.64 -14.15 -22.85
N MET A 142 -6.53 -13.17 -21.96
CA MET A 142 -7.68 -12.37 -21.52
C MET A 142 -8.28 -11.56 -22.67
N GLU A 143 -7.44 -10.94 -23.50
CA GLU A 143 -7.87 -10.20 -24.70
C GLU A 143 -8.56 -11.13 -25.70
N GLU A 144 -8.01 -12.32 -25.94
CA GLU A 144 -8.65 -13.31 -26.80
C GLU A 144 -10.03 -13.75 -26.28
N SER A 145 -10.17 -13.89 -24.96
CA SER A 145 -11.42 -14.34 -24.33
C SER A 145 -12.52 -13.28 -24.39
N ILE A 146 -12.16 -12.00 -24.32
CA ILE A 146 -13.10 -10.88 -24.48
C ILE A 146 -13.52 -10.72 -25.95
N LEU A 147 -12.63 -11.00 -26.90
CA LEU A 147 -12.91 -10.89 -28.33
C LEU A 147 -13.71 -12.09 -28.89
N ARG A 148 -13.71 -13.23 -28.19
CA ARG A 148 -14.40 -14.46 -28.61
C ARG A 148 -15.72 -14.71 -27.86
N GLY A 149 -16.10 -13.86 -26.90
CA GLY A 149 -17.38 -13.90 -26.19
C GLY A 149 -18.32 -12.80 -26.65
#